data_AF-A0A327J2Z9-F1
#
_entry.id   AF-A0A327J2Z9-F1
#
_cell.length_a   1.000
_cell.length_b   1.000
_cell.length_c   1.000
_cell.angle_alpha   90.00
_cell.angle_beta   90.00
_cell.angle_gamma   90.00
#
_symmetry.space_group_name_H-M   'P 1'
#
loop_
_entity.id
_entity.type
_entity.pdbx_description
1 polymer ?
#
loop_
_entity_poly.entity_id
_entity_poly.type
_entity_poly.pdbx_seq_one_letter_code
_entity_poly.pdbx_strand_id
1 'polypeptide(L)'
;MKKFLGTILLLLFVTQMAFADIDYQKIYEDLQPPDFSYIHSIDPDQYYDMQHYAWSPYPLFRLNSEVYFKNQTIEPGYYLLTPRKHEDKWYILFKENGNVKYTIPCYKDELVSEVFYQQNLPKEKLTPSQKIHIGFVNVVGHFNSGKRRQAPRTFLEVDDLDNDFVSIVVYYGARKYYILLRSKIK
;
A
#
# COMPACT_ATOMS: atom_id res chain seq x y z
N MET A 1 27.30 -1.95 -46.37
CA MET A 1 27.85 -2.29 -45.03
C MET A 1 27.70 -1.18 -43.99
N LYS A 2 27.96 0.10 -44.31
CA LYS A 2 27.82 1.22 -43.35
C LYS A 2 26.41 1.41 -42.72
N LYS A 3 25.33 1.12 -43.48
CA LYS A 3 23.94 1.23 -42.98
C LYS A 3 23.55 0.15 -41.97
N PHE A 4 24.17 -1.04 -42.04
CA PHE A 4 23.93 -2.17 -41.15
C PHE A 4 24.63 -1.99 -39.79
N LEU A 5 25.79 -1.33 -39.79
CA LEU A 5 26.54 -1.01 -38.57
C LEU A 5 25.78 0.00 -37.69
N GLY A 6 25.11 0.97 -38.31
CA GLY A 6 24.27 1.96 -37.59
C GLY A 6 23.04 1.35 -36.93
N THR A 7 22.45 0.31 -37.53
CA THR A 7 21.27 -0.38 -36.95
C THR A 7 21.64 -1.24 -35.75
N ILE A 8 22.82 -1.88 -35.77
CA ILE A 8 23.35 -2.65 -34.63
C ILE A 8 23.73 -1.73 -33.48
N LEU A 9 24.31 -0.55 -33.77
CA LEU A 9 24.65 0.44 -32.75
C LEU A 9 23.40 1.01 -32.06
N LEU A 10 22.31 1.21 -32.82
CA LEU A 10 21.02 1.65 -32.29
C LEU A 10 20.39 0.57 -31.39
N LEU A 11 20.47 -0.71 -31.77
CA LEU A 11 19.99 -1.83 -30.95
C LEU A 11 20.80 -1.98 -29.64
N LEU A 12 22.11 -1.78 -29.68
CA LEU A 12 22.97 -1.80 -28.50
C LEU A 12 22.66 -0.64 -27.54
N PHE A 13 22.33 0.54 -28.06
CA PHE A 13 21.88 1.67 -27.24
C PHE A 13 20.50 1.43 -26.59
N VAL A 14 19.59 0.72 -27.26
CA VAL A 14 18.28 0.36 -26.69
C VAL A 14 18.41 -0.72 -25.61
N THR A 15 19.40 -1.62 -25.70
CA THR A 15 19.67 -2.62 -24.65
C THR A 15 20.41 -2.06 -23.43
N GLN A 16 20.94 -0.84 -23.51
CA GLN A 16 21.59 -0.15 -22.39
C GLN A 16 20.63 0.73 -21.58
N MET A 17 19.31 0.47 -21.61
CA MET A 17 18.47 0.79 -20.46
C MET A 17 18.92 -0.09 -19.29
N ALA A 18 20.05 0.30 -18.71
CA ALA A 18 20.54 -0.21 -17.45
C ALA A 18 19.38 -0.13 -16.46
N PHE A 19 19.07 -1.27 -15.85
CA PHE A 19 18.33 -1.30 -14.61
C PHE A 19 19.09 -0.39 -13.65
N ALA A 20 18.62 0.84 -13.47
CA ALA A 20 19.15 1.72 -12.46
C ALA A 20 18.88 1.01 -11.13
N ASP A 21 19.95 0.54 -10.50
CA ASP A 21 19.86 -0.06 -9.18
C ASP A 21 19.26 0.97 -8.23
N ILE A 22 18.16 0.61 -7.58
CA ILE A 22 17.46 1.55 -6.71
C ILE A 22 18.29 1.69 -5.45
N ASP A 23 18.87 2.88 -5.24
CA ASP A 23 19.65 3.18 -4.05
C ASP A 23 18.72 3.39 -2.84
N TYR A 24 18.28 2.29 -2.24
CA TYR A 24 17.43 2.29 -1.05
C TYR A 24 18.11 2.94 0.15
N GLN A 25 19.44 2.90 0.23
CA GLN A 25 20.19 3.58 1.29
C GLN A 25 19.99 5.08 1.20
N LYS A 26 20.19 5.66 0.02
CA LYS A 26 19.96 7.10 -0.21
C LYS A 26 18.51 7.50 0.02
N ILE A 27 17.55 6.71 -0.47
CA ILE A 27 16.12 6.94 -0.21
C ILE A 27 15.84 7.00 1.29
N TYR A 28 16.35 6.03 2.06
CA TYR A 28 16.16 5.97 3.50
C TYR A 28 16.78 7.15 4.24
N GLU A 29 17.97 7.59 3.81
CA GLU A 29 18.64 8.77 4.36
C GLU A 29 17.81 10.05 4.13
N ASP A 30 17.31 10.23 2.90
CA ASP A 30 16.54 11.40 2.48
C ASP A 30 15.15 11.49 3.17
N LEU A 31 14.54 10.35 3.51
CA LEU A 31 13.20 10.28 4.13
C LEU A 31 13.16 10.94 5.51
N GLN A 32 12.52 12.10 5.66
CA GLN A 32 12.41 12.74 6.97
C GLN A 32 11.39 12.02 7.87
N PRO A 33 11.69 11.81 9.17
CA PRO A 33 10.67 11.42 10.14
C PRO A 33 9.49 12.39 10.12
N PRO A 34 8.26 11.91 10.42
CA PRO A 34 7.13 12.81 10.55
C PRO A 34 7.39 13.82 11.68
N ASP A 35 7.11 15.09 11.40
CA ASP A 35 7.22 16.22 12.32
C ASP A 35 5.91 16.52 13.06
N PHE A 36 4.87 15.74 12.79
CA PHE A 36 3.56 15.86 13.41
C PHE A 36 3.18 14.60 14.20
N SER A 37 2.24 14.78 15.11
CA SER A 37 1.58 13.69 15.83
C SER A 37 0.08 13.95 15.91
N TYR A 38 -0.68 12.87 16.06
CA TYR A 38 -2.12 12.98 16.23
C TYR A 38 -2.47 13.25 17.69
N ILE A 39 -3.38 14.19 17.93
CA ILE A 39 -3.88 14.50 19.26
C ILE A 39 -4.56 13.24 19.82
N HIS A 40 -4.16 12.80 21.01
CA HIS A 40 -4.58 11.54 21.64
C HIS A 40 -4.34 10.29 20.78
N SER A 41 -3.44 10.34 19.80
CA SER A 41 -3.22 9.26 18.83
C SER A 41 -4.45 8.92 18.00
N ILE A 42 -5.41 9.84 17.86
CA ILE A 42 -6.65 9.61 17.10
C ILE A 42 -6.50 10.20 15.71
N ASP A 43 -6.69 9.38 14.69
CA ASP A 43 -6.80 9.83 13.31
C ASP A 43 -8.20 10.48 13.09
N PRO A 44 -8.26 11.79 12.80
CA PRO A 44 -9.54 12.50 12.64
C PRO A 44 -10.37 11.97 11.48
N ASP A 45 -9.73 11.44 10.42
CA ASP A 45 -10.42 10.99 9.22
C ASP A 45 -11.07 9.61 9.40
N GLN A 46 -10.67 8.88 10.44
CA GLN A 46 -11.18 7.54 10.72
C GLN A 46 -12.70 7.52 10.92
N TYR A 47 -13.27 8.57 11.50
CA TYR A 47 -14.72 8.67 11.68
C TYR A 47 -15.47 8.66 10.34
N TYR A 48 -14.99 9.41 9.35
CA TYR A 48 -15.61 9.49 8.02
C TYR A 48 -15.48 8.16 7.26
N ASP A 49 -14.35 7.46 7.39
CA ASP A 49 -14.21 6.14 6.79
C ASP A 49 -15.20 5.13 7.37
N MET A 50 -15.33 5.11 8.71
CA MET A 50 -16.26 4.21 9.40
C MET A 50 -17.73 4.55 9.12
N GLN A 51 -18.05 5.81 8.80
CA GLN A 51 -19.38 6.20 8.36
C GLN A 51 -19.72 5.61 6.97
N HIS A 52 -18.75 5.58 6.06
CA HIS A 52 -18.97 5.16 4.68
C HIS A 52 -18.92 3.66 4.46
N TYR A 53 -18.10 2.93 5.22
CA TYR A 53 -17.87 1.51 5.06
C TYR A 53 -18.46 0.69 6.20
N ALA A 54 -18.84 -0.56 5.91
CA ALA A 54 -19.43 -1.44 6.93
C ALA A 54 -18.42 -1.99 7.94
N TRP A 55 -17.12 -1.97 7.58
CA TRP A 55 -15.99 -2.45 8.36
C TRP A 55 -14.75 -1.61 8.04
N SER A 56 -13.68 -1.79 8.83
CA SER A 56 -12.41 -1.10 8.60
C SER A 56 -11.88 -1.39 7.19
N PRO A 57 -11.68 -0.38 6.33
CA PRO A 57 -11.26 -0.59 4.95
C PRO A 57 -9.76 -0.87 4.81
N TYR A 58 -9.01 -0.92 5.90
CA TYR A 58 -7.55 -0.98 5.91
C TYR A 58 -7.01 -2.40 6.00
N PRO A 59 -5.89 -2.72 5.30
CA PRO A 59 -5.29 -4.04 5.42
C PRO A 59 -4.67 -4.23 6.81
N LEU A 60 -4.88 -5.43 7.36
CA LEU A 60 -4.27 -5.85 8.61
C LEU A 60 -2.88 -6.44 8.32
N PHE A 61 -1.86 -5.84 8.90
CA PHE A 61 -0.48 -6.27 8.80
C PHE A 61 -0.05 -6.90 10.14
N ARG A 62 0.45 -8.13 10.08
CA ARG A 62 1.06 -8.80 11.23
C ARG A 62 2.57 -8.69 11.11
N LEU A 63 3.17 -8.04 12.08
CA LEU A 63 4.61 -7.94 12.20
C LEU A 63 5.10 -8.96 13.24
N ASN A 64 6.09 -9.78 12.87
CA ASN A 64 6.58 -10.87 13.73
C ASN A 64 7.88 -10.52 14.49
N SER A 65 8.62 -9.52 14.04
CA SER A 65 9.88 -9.06 14.62
C SER A 65 9.94 -7.55 14.59
N GLU A 66 10.76 -6.95 15.46
CA GLU A 66 10.99 -5.52 15.43
C GLU A 66 11.52 -5.08 14.06
N VAL A 67 11.03 -3.94 13.59
CA VAL A 67 11.56 -3.22 12.43
C VAL A 67 11.76 -1.77 12.80
N TYR A 68 12.70 -1.13 12.11
CA TYR A 68 13.20 0.17 12.52
C TYR A 68 13.00 1.21 11.42
N PHE A 69 12.56 2.40 11.81
CA PHE A 69 12.55 3.57 10.97
C PHE A 69 13.19 4.74 11.71
N LYS A 70 14.44 5.03 11.35
CA LYS A 70 15.29 6.04 11.97
C LYS A 70 15.31 5.91 13.50
N ASN A 71 14.66 6.82 14.21
CA ASN A 71 14.56 6.85 15.67
C ASN A 71 13.35 6.10 16.24
N GLN A 72 12.59 5.38 15.40
CA GLN A 72 11.40 4.64 15.80
C GLN A 72 11.66 3.12 15.71
N THR A 73 11.37 2.42 16.80
CA THR A 73 11.27 0.96 16.84
C THR A 73 9.81 0.57 16.75
N ILE A 74 9.45 -0.17 15.71
CA ILE A 74 8.12 -0.72 15.52
C ILE A 74 8.13 -2.13 16.10
N GLU A 75 7.39 -2.31 17.19
CA GLU A 75 7.30 -3.56 17.91
C GLU A 75 6.52 -4.63 17.11
N PRO A 76 6.74 -5.93 17.35
CA PRO A 76 5.89 -6.99 16.81
C PRO A 76 4.43 -6.80 17.24
N GLY A 77 3.49 -7.01 16.31
CA GLY A 77 2.08 -6.76 16.59
C GLY A 77 1.16 -6.86 15.38
N TYR A 78 -0.11 -6.52 15.61
CA TYR A 78 -1.12 -6.42 14.56
C TYR A 78 -1.47 -4.96 14.32
N TYR A 79 -1.15 -4.48 13.12
CA TYR A 79 -1.34 -3.08 12.75
C TYR A 79 -2.29 -2.95 11.58
N LEU A 80 -3.26 -2.04 11.69
CA LEU A 80 -4.04 -1.59 10.54
C LEU A 80 -3.26 -0.50 9.83
N LEU A 81 -2.80 -0.79 8.61
CA LEU A 81 -1.99 0.15 7.81
C LEU A 81 -2.91 1.13 7.10
N THR A 82 -2.89 2.39 7.54
CA THR A 82 -3.81 3.43 7.04
C THR A 82 -3.04 4.50 6.27
N PRO A 83 -3.23 4.65 4.95
CA PRO A 83 -2.62 5.73 4.20
C PRO A 83 -3.30 7.07 4.51
N ARG A 84 -2.48 8.09 4.79
CA ARG A 84 -2.91 9.48 5.01
C ARG A 84 -2.00 10.45 4.28
N LYS A 85 -2.61 11.50 3.73
CA LYS A 85 -1.90 12.61 3.11
C LYS A 85 -1.80 13.74 4.12
N HIS A 86 -0.60 14.23 4.37
CA HIS A 86 -0.34 15.38 5.22
C HIS A 86 0.69 16.27 4.53
N GLU A 87 0.38 17.56 4.35
CA GLU A 87 1.27 18.54 3.70
C GLU A 87 1.90 18.03 2.39
N ASP A 88 1.06 17.52 1.49
CA ASP A 88 1.46 16.95 0.20
C ASP A 88 2.34 15.69 0.21
N LYS A 89 2.63 15.15 1.39
CA LYS A 89 3.33 13.87 1.56
C LYS A 89 2.38 12.78 2.01
N TRP A 90 2.66 11.55 1.59
CA TRP A 90 1.93 10.37 2.02
C TRP A 90 2.64 9.71 3.21
N TYR A 91 1.84 9.25 4.16
CA TYR A 91 2.28 8.52 5.33
C TYR A 91 1.41 7.26 5.49
N ILE A 92 2.01 6.18 5.97
CA ILE A 92 1.29 5.01 6.46
C ILE A 92 1.26 5.08 7.99
N LEU A 93 0.04 5.11 8.52
CA LEU A 93 -0.20 5.02 9.95
C LEU A 93 -0.29 3.55 10.34
N PHE A 94 0.50 3.15 11.33
CA PHE A 94 0.40 1.86 11.99
C PHE A 94 -0.55 2.03 13.17
N LYS A 95 -1.78 1.52 13.01
CA LYS A 95 -2.80 1.63 14.04
C LYS A 95 -3.00 0.34 14.81
N GLU A 96 -3.11 0.46 16.12
CA GLU A 96 -3.41 -0.64 17.02
C GLU A 96 -4.56 -0.23 17.94
N ASN A 97 -5.58 -1.08 18.07
CA ASN A 97 -6.78 -0.80 18.88
C ASN A 97 -7.44 0.57 18.57
N GLY A 98 -7.38 0.99 17.30
CA GLY A 98 -7.95 2.26 16.83
C GLY A 98 -7.06 3.50 17.06
N ASN A 99 -5.90 3.35 17.70
CA ASN A 99 -4.96 4.43 17.96
C ASN A 99 -3.75 4.36 17.04
N VAL A 100 -3.25 5.50 16.59
CA VAL A 100 -2.02 5.64 15.80
C VAL A 100 -0.81 5.43 16.72
N LYS A 101 -0.06 4.35 16.48
CA LYS A 101 1.18 4.00 17.22
C LYS A 101 2.41 4.56 16.53
N TYR A 102 2.51 4.36 15.21
CA TYR A 102 3.63 4.82 14.40
C TYR A 102 3.12 5.48 13.13
N THR A 103 3.88 6.45 12.64
CA THR A 103 3.62 7.16 11.39
C THR A 103 4.89 7.05 10.55
N ILE A 104 4.79 6.40 9.40
CA ILE A 104 5.95 6.16 8.52
C ILE A 104 5.74 6.88 7.19
N PRO A 105 6.68 7.72 6.73
CA PRO A 105 6.57 8.39 5.45
C PRO A 105 6.68 7.41 4.28
N CYS A 106 5.90 7.65 3.24
CA CYS A 106 6.03 6.93 1.97
C CYS A 106 7.13 7.57 1.12
N TYR A 107 8.05 6.78 0.57
CA TYR A 107 9.03 7.29 -0.39
C TYR A 107 8.50 7.35 -1.82
N LYS A 108 7.45 6.57 -2.09
CA LYS A 108 6.86 6.45 -3.42
C LYS A 108 5.38 6.10 -3.29
N ASP A 109 4.61 6.54 -4.27
CA ASP A 109 3.24 6.10 -4.46
C ASP A 109 2.93 6.02 -5.97
N GLU A 110 2.07 5.08 -6.34
CA GLU A 110 1.72 4.82 -7.75
C GLU A 110 0.24 4.46 -7.88
N LEU A 111 -0.32 4.66 -9.07
CA LEU A 111 -1.65 4.16 -9.40
C LEU A 111 -1.63 2.64 -9.62
N VAL A 112 -2.70 1.99 -9.20
CA VAL A 112 -2.89 0.54 -9.35
C VAL A 112 -3.97 0.30 -10.40
N SER A 113 -3.67 -0.57 -11.36
CA SER A 113 -4.67 -1.01 -12.35
C SER A 113 -5.74 -1.89 -11.67
N GLU A 114 -7.01 -1.70 -12.02
CA GLU A 114 -8.09 -2.56 -11.52
C GLU A 114 -7.88 -4.05 -11.84
N VAL A 115 -7.17 -4.33 -12.94
CA VAL A 115 -6.82 -5.69 -13.38
C VAL A 115 -5.96 -6.39 -12.32
N PHE A 116 -5.08 -5.66 -11.63
CA PHE A 116 -4.24 -6.21 -10.56
C PHE A 116 -5.10 -6.88 -9.47
N TYR A 117 -6.14 -6.19 -9.00
CA TYR A 117 -7.02 -6.73 -7.96
C TYR A 117 -7.83 -7.92 -8.46
N GLN A 118 -8.21 -7.95 -9.74
CA GLN A 118 -8.93 -9.08 -10.30
C GLN A 118 -8.08 -10.35 -10.42
N GLN A 119 -6.76 -10.21 -10.45
CA GLN A 119 -5.80 -11.31 -10.57
C GLN A 119 -5.27 -11.77 -9.21
N ASN A 120 -5.00 -10.83 -8.31
CA ASN A 120 -4.34 -11.12 -7.03
C ASN A 120 -5.30 -11.34 -5.86
N LEU A 121 -6.55 -10.86 -5.94
CA LEU A 121 -7.53 -11.12 -4.88
C LEU A 121 -8.30 -12.42 -5.11
N PRO A 122 -8.49 -13.24 -4.05
CA PRO A 122 -9.31 -14.44 -4.16
C PRO A 122 -10.75 -14.04 -4.51
N LYS A 123 -11.27 -14.62 -5.59
CA LYS A 123 -12.66 -14.45 -5.98
C LYS A 123 -13.52 -15.49 -5.28
N GLU A 124 -14.70 -15.07 -4.84
CA GLU A 124 -15.71 -15.98 -4.30
C GLU A 124 -16.08 -17.02 -5.36
N LYS A 125 -15.94 -18.30 -5.01
CA LYS A 125 -16.34 -19.42 -5.87
C LYS A 125 -17.86 -19.61 -5.73
N LEU A 126 -18.62 -18.87 -6.53
CA LEU A 126 -20.08 -18.95 -6.53
C LEU A 126 -20.58 -20.09 -7.43
N THR A 127 -21.54 -20.86 -6.93
CA THR A 127 -22.30 -21.83 -7.75
C THR A 127 -23.21 -21.09 -8.74
N PRO A 128 -23.65 -21.75 -9.83
CA PRO A 128 -24.54 -21.11 -10.81
C PRO A 128 -25.82 -20.53 -10.21
N SER A 129 -26.44 -21.23 -9.25
CA SER A 129 -27.65 -20.75 -8.56
C SER A 129 -27.36 -19.53 -7.67
N GLN A 130 -26.22 -19.51 -6.98
CA GLN A 130 -25.80 -18.37 -6.17
C GLN A 130 -25.54 -17.12 -7.02
N LYS A 131 -24.95 -17.28 -8.22
CA LYS A 131 -24.74 -16.17 -9.16
C LYS A 131 -26.06 -15.51 -9.56
N ILE A 132 -27.07 -16.32 -9.88
CA ILE A 132 -28.41 -15.83 -10.25
C ILE A 132 -29.06 -15.11 -9.05
N HIS A 133 -29.00 -15.71 -7.86
CA HIS A 133 -29.55 -15.11 -6.64
C HIS A 133 -28.90 -13.76 -6.30
N ILE A 134 -27.56 -13.69 -6.30
CA ILE A 134 -26.83 -12.44 -6.06
C ILE A 134 -27.17 -11.38 -7.11
N GLY A 135 -27.30 -11.78 -8.39
CA GLY A 135 -27.76 -10.90 -9.45
C GLY A 135 -29.12 -10.27 -9.15
N PHE A 136 -30.10 -11.07 -8.74
CA PHE A 136 -31.44 -10.58 -8.37
C PHE A 136 -31.40 -9.64 -7.14
N VAL A 137 -30.69 -10.02 -6.08
CA VAL A 137 -30.52 -9.20 -4.86
C VAL A 137 -29.84 -7.87 -5.17
N ASN A 138 -28.86 -7.86 -6.08
CA ASN A 138 -28.18 -6.64 -6.50
C ASN A 138 -29.11 -5.70 -7.28
N VAL A 139 -29.94 -6.22 -8.18
CA VAL A 139 -30.92 -5.43 -8.93
C VAL A 139 -31.96 -4.82 -7.98
N VAL A 140 -32.64 -5.63 -7.16
CA VAL A 140 -33.65 -5.13 -6.21
C VAL A 140 -33.04 -4.15 -5.21
N GLY A 141 -31.83 -4.45 -4.74
CA GLY A 141 -31.14 -3.60 -3.79
C GLY A 141 -30.52 -2.33 -4.38
N HIS A 142 -30.43 -2.16 -5.71
CA HIS A 142 -30.00 -0.91 -6.33
C HIS A 142 -31.09 0.19 -6.25
N PHE A 143 -32.36 -0.22 -6.12
CA PHE A 143 -33.49 0.70 -5.96
C PHE A 143 -33.64 1.29 -4.54
N ASN A 144 -32.97 0.71 -3.53
CA ASN A 144 -32.94 1.23 -2.16
C ASN A 144 -31.58 1.87 -1.87
N SER A 145 -31.52 3.21 -1.81
CA SER A 145 -30.30 4.03 -1.78
C SER A 145 -29.52 4.05 -0.46
N GLY A 146 -29.94 3.26 0.54
CA GLY A 146 -29.32 3.24 1.88
C GLY A 146 -28.08 2.35 2.04
N LYS A 147 -27.56 1.76 0.97
CA LYS A 147 -26.40 0.84 1.06
C LYS A 147 -25.12 1.60 1.38
N ARG A 148 -24.35 1.08 2.35
CA ARG A 148 -22.97 1.52 2.61
C ARG A 148 -22.11 1.29 1.37
N ARG A 149 -21.11 2.14 1.17
CA ARG A 149 -20.20 2.02 0.02
C ARG A 149 -19.40 0.74 0.14
N GLN A 150 -19.06 0.13 -1.01
CA GLN A 150 -18.15 -1.00 -1.01
C GLN A 150 -16.79 -0.53 -0.50
N ALA A 151 -16.20 -1.28 0.44
CA ALA A 151 -14.87 -0.99 0.93
C ALA A 151 -13.85 -1.01 -0.22
N PRO A 152 -12.83 -0.12 -0.19
CA PRO A 152 -11.75 -0.16 -1.16
C PRO A 152 -11.04 -1.51 -1.10
N ARG A 153 -10.55 -1.95 -2.25
CA ARG A 153 -9.77 -3.18 -2.35
C ARG A 153 -8.38 -2.93 -1.77
N THR A 154 -7.89 -3.88 -0.99
CA THR A 154 -6.59 -3.79 -0.32
C THR A 154 -5.76 -5.04 -0.55
N PHE A 155 -4.44 -4.85 -0.54
CA PHE A 155 -3.44 -5.90 -0.68
C PHE A 155 -2.15 -5.45 -0.01
N LEU A 156 -1.30 -6.39 0.40
CA LEU A 156 -0.02 -6.12 1.03
C LEU A 156 1.06 -6.97 0.38
N GLU A 157 2.17 -6.34 0.04
CA GLU A 157 3.40 -7.01 -0.35
C GLU A 157 4.50 -6.59 0.62
N VAL A 158 5.34 -7.54 0.98
CA VAL A 158 6.49 -7.31 1.85
C VAL A 158 7.68 -7.97 1.18
N ASP A 159 8.68 -7.17 0.87
CA ASP A 159 9.89 -7.61 0.21
C ASP A 159 11.09 -7.33 1.12
N ASP A 160 11.88 -8.37 1.36
CA ASP A 160 13.20 -8.23 1.97
C ASP A 160 14.19 -7.76 0.89
N LEU A 161 14.83 -6.63 1.15
CA LEU A 161 15.77 -5.99 0.24
C LEU A 161 17.21 -6.13 0.77
N ASP A 162 18.17 -5.88 -0.11
CA ASP A 162 19.59 -5.88 0.27
C ASP A 162 19.89 -4.84 1.36
N ASN A 163 20.98 -5.05 2.10
CA ASN A 163 21.44 -4.17 3.19
C ASN A 163 20.45 -4.02 4.38
N ASP A 164 19.76 -5.11 4.71
CA ASP A 164 18.82 -5.20 5.85
C ASP A 164 17.60 -4.25 5.71
N PHE A 165 17.23 -3.88 4.48
CA PHE A 165 16.04 -3.10 4.21
C PHE A 165 14.81 -4.00 4.04
N VAL A 166 13.66 -3.51 4.47
CA VAL A 166 12.36 -4.16 4.30
C VAL A 166 11.43 -3.15 3.64
N SER A 167 10.93 -3.49 2.45
CA SER A 167 9.93 -2.68 1.75
C SER A 167 8.55 -3.25 1.99
N ILE A 168 7.62 -2.40 2.41
CA ILE A 168 6.21 -2.77 2.54
C ILE A 168 5.42 -1.94 1.53
N VAL A 169 4.69 -2.63 0.67
CA VAL A 169 3.83 -2.01 -0.34
C VAL A 169 2.38 -2.18 0.08
N VAL A 170 1.72 -1.06 0.37
CA VAL A 170 0.33 -1.01 0.81
C VAL A 170 -0.56 -0.63 -0.35
N TYR A 171 -1.35 -1.57 -0.86
CA TYR A 171 -2.35 -1.32 -1.89
C TYR A 171 -3.65 -0.90 -1.22
N TYR A 172 -4.19 0.26 -1.62
CA TYR A 172 -5.44 0.78 -1.10
C TYR A 172 -6.22 1.55 -2.18
N GLY A 173 -7.31 0.95 -2.64
CA GLY A 173 -8.18 1.55 -3.64
C GLY A 173 -7.50 1.67 -5.00
N ALA A 174 -7.26 2.89 -5.47
CA ALA A 174 -6.64 3.15 -6.77
C ALA A 174 -5.13 3.38 -6.70
N ARG A 175 -4.53 3.34 -5.50
CA ARG A 175 -3.10 3.64 -5.28
C ARG A 175 -2.42 2.53 -4.49
N LYS A 176 -1.11 2.46 -4.64
CA LYS A 176 -0.21 1.72 -3.76
C LYS A 176 0.86 2.65 -3.21
N TYR A 177 1.25 2.40 -1.98
CA TYR A 177 2.16 3.24 -1.22
C TYR A 177 3.34 2.41 -0.74
N TYR A 178 4.53 2.96 -0.86
CA TYR A 178 5.77 2.28 -0.53
C TYR A 178 6.38 2.89 0.71
N ILE A 179 6.60 2.07 1.73
CA ILE A 179 7.38 2.43 2.92
C ILE A 179 8.63 1.56 2.99
N LEU A 180 9.68 2.13 3.58
CA LEU A 180 11.00 1.49 3.69
C LEU A 180 11.42 1.48 5.16
N LEU A 181 11.71 0.30 5.68
CA LEU A 181 12.09 0.03 7.06
C LEU A 181 13.42 -0.74 7.09
N ARG A 182 14.03 -0.91 8.25
CA ARG A 182 15.20 -1.78 8.45
C ARG A 182 14.85 -2.95 9.36
N SER A 183 15.44 -4.11 9.10
CA SER A 183 15.32 -5.29 9.96
C SER A 183 16.29 -5.27 11.16
N LYS A 184 17.31 -4.39 11.13
CA LYS A 184 18.29 -4.21 12.21
C LYS A 184 18.60 -2.74 12.46
N ILE A 185 18.81 -2.39 13.73
CA ILE A 185 19.39 -1.10 14.14
C ILE A 185 20.83 -1.03 13.61
N LYS A 186 21.20 0.09 12.99
CA LYS A 186 22.59 0.40 12.61
C LYS A 186 23.18 1.40 13.59
#